data_AF-A0A811YS07-F1
#
_entry.id   AF-A0A811YS07-F1
#
_cell.length_a   1.000
_cell.length_b   1.000
_cell.length_c   1.000
_cell.angle_alpha   90.00
_cell.angle_beta   90.00
_cell.angle_gamma   90.00
#
_symmetry.space_group_name_H-M   'P 1'
#
loop_
_entity.id
_entity.type
_entity.pdbx_description
1 polymer ?
#
loop_
_entity_poly.entity_id
_entity_poly.type
_entity_poly.pdbx_seq_one_letter_code
_entity_poly.pdbx_strand_id
1 'polypeptide(L)'
;MKIKLFADVVPKMTKNCRQFYTGEFRRVPCLECVSTCHRVIMGFMIQSGDFVNGDGTRVASIYWGGGGAFAGESFKLRHSAQLQAYFSGPSTNGRQFFITCSKCDWLDGEHVAFGEKNNH
;
A
#
# COMPACT_ATOMS: atom_id res chain seq x y z
N MET A 1 12.84 -7.94 1.96
CA MET A 1 12.77 -6.87 0.94
C MET A 1 12.77 -5.53 1.65
N LYS A 2 13.62 -4.58 1.29
CA LYS A 2 13.59 -3.21 1.84
C LYS A 2 12.82 -2.30 0.89
N ILE A 3 11.85 -1.55 1.42
CA ILE A 3 11.07 -0.57 0.64
C ILE A 3 11.39 0.81 1.20
N LYS A 4 11.79 1.73 0.32
CA LYS A 4 11.92 3.14 0.64
C LYS A 4 10.54 3.78 0.47
N LEU A 5 10.06 4.50 1.48
CA LEU A 5 8.76 5.17 1.46
C LEU A 5 8.94 6.66 1.16
N PHE A 6 8.08 7.23 0.34
CA PHE A 6 8.12 8.65 -0.06
C PHE A 6 7.29 9.52 0.91
N ALA A 7 7.78 9.64 2.15
CA ALA A 7 7.15 10.47 3.17
C ALA A 7 6.96 11.94 2.74
N ASP A 8 7.86 12.47 1.92
CA ASP A 8 7.82 13.87 1.48
C ASP A 8 6.70 14.15 0.46
N VAL A 9 6.27 13.13 -0.29
CA VAL A 9 5.25 13.27 -1.35
C VAL A 9 3.88 12.80 -0.85
N VAL A 10 3.85 11.73 -0.06
CA VAL A 10 2.63 11.10 0.45
C VAL A 10 2.77 10.80 1.96
N PRO A 11 2.79 11.84 2.81
CA PRO A 11 3.05 11.71 4.24
C PRO A 11 1.98 10.91 4.98
N LYS A 12 0.68 11.10 4.68
CA LYS A 12 -0.39 10.30 5.31
C LYS A 12 -0.32 8.85 4.88
N MET A 13 -0.07 8.61 3.59
CA MET A 13 0.06 7.25 3.06
C MET A 13 1.23 6.50 3.72
N THR A 14 2.38 7.17 3.79
CA THR A 14 3.60 6.63 4.39
C THR A 14 3.41 6.37 5.88
N LYS A 15 2.73 7.28 6.59
CA LYS A 15 2.41 7.10 8.02
C LYS A 15 1.47 5.93 8.26
N ASN A 16 0.42 5.77 7.45
CA ASN A 16 -0.51 4.64 7.50
C ASN A 16 0.22 3.31 7.33
N CYS A 17 1.01 3.22 6.26
CA CYS A 17 1.89 2.08 5.98
C CYS A 17 2.81 1.78 7.18
N ARG A 18 3.66 2.75 7.57
CA ARG A 18 4.63 2.60 8.66
C ARG A 18 3.96 2.10 9.95
N GLN A 19 2.85 2.71 10.38
CA GLN A 19 2.18 2.33 11.62
C GLN A 19 1.57 0.93 11.61
N PHE A 20 1.08 0.46 10.45
CA PHE A 20 0.60 -0.93 10.32
C PHE A 20 1.74 -1.95 10.34
N TYR A 21 2.92 -1.60 9.80
CA TYR A 21 4.09 -2.47 9.81
C TYR A 21 4.87 -2.47 11.12
N THR A 22 4.91 -1.34 11.84
CA THR A 22 5.56 -1.24 13.15
C THR A 22 4.66 -1.71 14.30
N GLY A 23 3.37 -1.93 14.05
CA GLY A 23 2.39 -2.27 15.09
C GLY A 23 2.11 -1.14 16.07
N GLU A 24 2.54 0.11 15.78
CA GLU A 24 2.25 1.29 16.61
C GLU A 24 0.74 1.53 16.71
N PHE A 25 -0.04 1.14 15.69
CA PHE A 25 -1.50 1.23 15.72
C PHE A 25 -2.12 0.06 16.50
N ARG A 26 -2.15 0.19 17.83
CA ARG A 26 -2.63 -0.84 18.78
C ARG A 26 -4.14 -1.15 18.75
N ARG A 27 -4.93 -0.44 17.93
CA ARG A 27 -6.38 -0.63 17.87
C ARG A 27 -6.81 -1.87 17.09
N VAL A 28 -5.90 -2.44 16.30
CA VAL A 28 -6.07 -3.72 15.63
C VAL A 28 -4.85 -4.56 16.01
N PRO A 29 -4.99 -5.82 16.45
CA PRO A 29 -3.85 -6.66 16.82
C PRO A 29 -2.99 -6.88 15.57
N CYS A 30 -1.94 -6.08 15.41
CA CYS A 30 -1.13 -5.98 14.20
C CYS A 30 0.36 -5.97 14.52
N LEU A 31 0.76 -6.69 15.56
CA LEU A 31 2.16 -6.80 15.94
C LEU A 31 2.95 -7.74 15.01
N GLU A 32 2.29 -8.67 14.29
CA GLU A 32 2.94 -9.61 13.37
C GLU A 32 2.02 -10.05 12.22
N CYS A 33 1.30 -9.13 11.57
CA CYS A 33 0.44 -9.52 10.45
C CYS A 33 1.27 -9.88 9.22
N VAL A 34 1.66 -11.14 9.12
CA VAL A 34 1.99 -11.81 7.87
C VAL A 34 0.70 -11.83 7.03
N SER A 35 0.37 -10.72 6.38
CA SER A 35 -0.73 -10.70 5.42
C SER A 35 -0.32 -11.54 4.23
N THR A 36 -1.10 -12.56 3.90
CA THR A 36 -0.88 -13.38 2.71
C THR A 36 -0.95 -12.50 1.46
N CYS A 37 -0.15 -12.87 0.46
CA CYS A 37 -0.32 -12.34 -0.88
C CYS A 37 -1.55 -13.04 -1.48
N HIS A 38 -2.72 -12.44 -1.31
CA HIS A 38 -3.99 -13.05 -1.72
C HIS A 38 -4.23 -12.96 -3.23
N ARG A 39 -3.50 -12.09 -3.94
CA ARG A 39 -3.57 -11.98 -5.40
C ARG A 39 -2.19 -11.79 -5.99
N VAL A 40 -1.76 -12.75 -6.81
CA VAL A 40 -0.46 -12.74 -7.51
C VAL A 40 -0.72 -12.89 -8.99
N ILE A 41 -0.30 -11.91 -9.78
CA ILE A 41 -0.36 -11.94 -11.24
C ILE A 41 1.08 -11.89 -11.75
N MET A 42 1.58 -13.04 -12.22
CA MET A 42 2.93 -13.14 -12.77
C MET A 42 3.16 -12.13 -13.90
N GLY A 43 4.28 -11.42 -13.83
CA GLY A 43 4.63 -10.38 -14.81
C GLY A 43 3.91 -9.04 -14.62
N PHE A 44 2.98 -8.92 -13.67
CA PHE A 44 2.24 -7.68 -13.43
C PHE A 44 2.38 -7.19 -11.99
N MET A 45 1.69 -7.81 -11.02
CA MET A 45 1.67 -7.32 -9.65
C MET A 45 1.38 -8.40 -8.60
N ILE A 46 1.80 -8.11 -7.37
CA ILE A 46 1.54 -8.90 -6.17
C ILE A 46 0.76 -8.02 -5.19
N GLN A 47 -0.47 -8.38 -4.83
CA GLN A 47 -1.31 -7.64 -3.89
C GLN A 47 -1.35 -8.33 -2.52
N SER A 48 -1.22 -7.54 -1.46
CA SER A 48 -1.22 -7.97 -0.07
C SER A 48 -1.78 -6.87 0.83
N GLY A 49 -1.72 -7.05 2.16
CA GLY A 49 -2.19 -6.07 3.14
C GLY A 49 -3.64 -6.22 3.59
N ASP A 50 -4.36 -7.24 3.10
CA ASP A 50 -5.61 -7.70 3.71
C ASP A 50 -5.29 -8.84 4.70
N PHE A 51 -5.39 -8.53 5.99
CA PHE A 51 -5.14 -9.46 7.10
C PHE A 51 -6.43 -9.85 7.82
N VAL A 52 -7.56 -9.23 7.46
CA VAL A 52 -8.84 -9.44 8.15
C VAL A 52 -9.61 -10.55 7.47
N ASN A 53 -9.77 -10.45 6.16
CA ASN A 53 -10.47 -11.46 5.35
C ASN A 53 -9.52 -12.20 4.41
N GLY A 54 -8.40 -11.57 4.03
CA GLY A 54 -7.44 -12.16 3.09
C GLY A 54 -8.00 -12.34 1.67
N ASP A 55 -9.07 -11.62 1.32
CA ASP A 55 -9.79 -11.73 0.05
C ASP A 55 -9.83 -10.40 -0.74
N GLY A 56 -9.36 -9.31 -0.13
CA GLY A 56 -9.32 -7.99 -0.73
C GLY A 56 -10.57 -7.14 -0.46
N THR A 57 -11.53 -7.60 0.34
CA THR A 57 -12.81 -6.90 0.52
C THR A 57 -12.78 -5.79 1.59
N ARG A 58 -11.90 -5.89 2.59
CA ARG A 58 -11.87 -4.92 3.69
C ARG A 58 -10.84 -3.82 3.50
N VAL A 59 -11.30 -2.59 3.76
CA VAL A 59 -10.49 -1.37 3.78
C VAL A 59 -10.33 -0.90 5.23
N ALA A 60 -9.10 -0.95 5.74
CA ALA A 60 -8.74 -0.43 7.04
C ALA A 60 -7.65 0.63 6.87
N SER A 61 -7.75 1.73 7.61
CA SER A 61 -6.70 2.75 7.70
C SER A 61 -6.49 3.15 9.16
N ILE A 62 -5.34 3.74 9.48
CA ILE A 62 -5.09 4.31 10.81
C ILE A 62 -5.95 5.55 11.09
N TYR A 63 -6.53 6.11 10.02
CA TYR A 63 -7.40 7.27 10.07
C TYR A 63 -8.82 6.84 10.46
N TRP A 64 -9.64 7.80 10.92
CA TRP A 64 -11.04 7.56 11.29
C TRP A 64 -11.24 6.41 12.31
N GLY A 65 -10.34 6.33 13.29
CA GLY A 65 -10.48 5.39 14.40
C GLY A 65 -10.19 3.92 14.07
N GLY A 66 -9.54 3.63 12.94
CA GLY A 66 -9.13 2.28 12.56
C GLY A 66 -9.97 1.64 11.44
N GLY A 67 -10.85 2.41 10.81
CA GLY A 67 -11.72 1.93 9.74
C GLY A 67 -11.97 3.00 8.68
N GLY A 68 -12.24 2.57 7.46
CA GLY A 68 -12.58 3.45 6.34
C GLY A 68 -11.41 3.77 5.41
N ALA A 69 -11.76 4.20 4.21
CA ALA A 69 -10.81 4.65 3.20
C ALA A 69 -10.37 6.10 3.43
N PHE A 70 -9.22 6.47 2.88
CA PHE A 70 -8.78 7.86 2.79
C PHE A 70 -8.43 8.24 1.35
N ALA A 71 -8.54 9.54 1.07
CA ALA A 71 -8.23 10.09 -0.24
C ALA A 71 -6.72 10.04 -0.52
N GLY A 72 -6.36 9.77 -1.77
CA GLY A 72 -4.99 9.79 -2.26
C GLY A 72 -4.40 11.19 -2.18
N GLU A 73 -3.18 11.31 -1.66
CA GLU A 73 -2.54 12.62 -1.47
C GLU A 73 -1.91 13.19 -2.74
N SER A 74 -1.34 12.34 -3.60
CA SER A 74 -0.53 12.79 -4.73
C SER A 74 -0.37 11.68 -5.77
N PHE A 75 -0.49 12.05 -7.05
CA PHE A 75 -0.21 11.18 -8.21
C PHE A 75 1.08 11.59 -8.93
N LYS A 76 1.98 12.29 -8.24
CA LYS A 76 3.23 12.80 -8.85
C LYS A 76 4.23 11.69 -9.21
N LEU A 77 4.11 10.53 -8.57
CA LEU A 77 5.00 9.40 -8.77
C LEU A 77 4.44 8.50 -9.89
N ARG A 78 5.31 8.12 -10.82
CA ARG A 78 4.97 7.28 -11.98
C ARG A 78 5.33 5.82 -11.74
N HIS A 79 4.57 4.92 -12.35
CA HIS A 79 4.76 3.47 -12.33
C HIS A 79 5.85 3.01 -13.30
N SER A 80 6.96 3.74 -13.32
CA SER A 80 8.05 3.57 -14.28
C SER A 80 9.09 2.52 -13.87
N ALA A 81 9.05 2.00 -12.64
CA ALA A 81 10.05 1.08 -12.10
C ALA A 81 9.43 -0.17 -11.45
N GLN A 82 10.21 -1.26 -11.42
CA GLN A 82 9.82 -2.52 -10.77
C GLN A 82 9.85 -2.39 -9.24
N LEU A 83 8.87 -3.02 -8.58
CA LEU A 83 8.75 -3.19 -7.13
C LEU A 83 8.42 -1.90 -6.36
N GLN A 84 7.47 -1.13 -6.88
CA GLN A 84 6.87 -0.02 -6.16
C GLN A 84 5.59 -0.47 -5.46
N ALA A 85 5.30 0.08 -4.28
CA ALA A 85 4.09 -0.21 -3.52
C ALA A 85 3.00 0.85 -3.81
N TYR A 86 1.77 0.39 -4.03
CA TYR A 86 0.65 1.20 -4.49
C TYR A 86 -0.67 0.81 -3.79
N PHE A 87 -1.62 1.74 -3.70
CA PHE A 87 -2.96 1.49 -3.13
C PHE A 87 -4.05 1.56 -4.20
N SER A 88 -5.17 0.89 -3.96
CA SER A 88 -6.34 0.88 -4.86
C SER A 88 -7.09 2.22 -4.84
N GLY A 89 -6.88 3.02 -5.89
CA GLY A 89 -7.79 4.08 -6.32
C GLY A 89 -7.70 5.43 -5.58
N PRO A 90 -8.27 6.51 -6.17
CA PRO A 90 -8.17 7.88 -5.65
C PRO A 90 -8.81 8.11 -4.27
N SER A 91 -9.80 7.30 -3.88
CA SER A 91 -10.62 7.53 -2.67
C SER A 91 -10.85 6.27 -1.82
N THR A 92 -10.28 5.14 -2.21
CA THR A 92 -10.46 3.83 -1.55
C THR A 92 -9.18 3.33 -0.88
N ASN A 93 -8.23 4.23 -0.61
CA ASN A 93 -6.96 3.85 0.00
C ASN A 93 -7.19 3.37 1.43
N GLY A 94 -6.69 2.17 1.72
CA GLY A 94 -6.73 1.57 3.05
C GLY A 94 -5.36 1.06 3.44
N ARG A 95 -5.30 -0.24 3.70
CA ARG A 95 -4.07 -0.95 4.07
C ARG A 95 -3.58 -1.89 2.97
N GLN A 96 -4.47 -2.29 2.05
CA GLN A 96 -4.10 -3.15 0.94
C GLN A 96 -3.17 -2.41 -0.02
N PHE A 97 -2.08 -3.06 -0.37
CA PHE A 97 -1.12 -2.52 -1.33
C PHE A 97 -0.76 -3.58 -2.35
N PHE A 98 -0.34 -3.16 -3.53
CA PHE A 98 0.27 -4.05 -4.51
C PHE A 98 1.67 -3.60 -4.85
N ILE A 99 2.51 -4.57 -5.18
CA ILE A 99 3.87 -4.40 -5.63
C ILE A 99 3.91 -4.77 -7.11
N THR A 100 4.29 -3.83 -7.98
CA THR A 100 4.44 -4.13 -9.41
C THR A 100 5.72 -4.93 -9.67
N CYS A 101 5.67 -5.88 -10.60
CA CYS A 101 6.84 -6.62 -11.06
C CYS A 101 7.37 -6.10 -12.40
N SER A 102 6.61 -5.22 -13.05
CA SER A 102 6.90 -4.63 -14.36
C SER A 102 6.50 -3.16 -14.39
N LYS A 103 6.94 -2.43 -15.42
CA LYS A 103 6.47 -1.07 -15.70
C LYS A 103 4.97 -1.09 -16.00
N CYS A 104 4.21 -0.24 -15.32
CA CYS A 104 2.75 -0.23 -15.38
C CYS A 104 2.21 1.19 -15.61
N ASP A 105 2.62 1.82 -16.71
CA ASP A 105 2.29 3.23 -17.00
C ASP A 105 0.78 3.52 -17.02
N TRP A 106 -0.05 2.50 -17.33
CA TRP A 106 -1.52 2.63 -17.34
C TRP A 106 -2.14 2.78 -15.94
N LEU A 107 -1.38 2.60 -14.87
CA LEU A 107 -1.83 2.84 -13.50
C LEU A 107 -1.53 4.27 -13.02
N ASP A 108 -0.75 5.04 -13.79
CA ASP A 108 -0.46 6.45 -13.49
C ASP A 108 -1.76 7.27 -13.39
N GLY A 109 -1.91 8.04 -12.32
CA GLY A 109 -3.11 8.86 -12.08
C GLY A 109 -4.29 8.11 -11.46
N GLU A 110 -4.35 6.78 -11.60
CA GLU A 110 -5.38 5.95 -10.97
C GLU A 110 -4.95 5.43 -9.59
N HIS A 111 -3.65 5.15 -9.44
CA HIS A 111 -3.09 4.58 -8.22
C HIS A 111 -2.00 5.49 -7.64
N VAL A 112 -2.01 5.63 -6.32
CA VAL A 112 -1.00 6.44 -5.61
C VAL A 112 0.21 5.57 -5.31
N ALA A 113 1.35 5.90 -5.92
CA ALA A 113 2.63 5.32 -5.55
C ALA A 113 3.11 5.92 -4.22
N PHE A 114 3.67 5.10 -3.34
CA PHE A 114 4.17 5.58 -2.05
C PHE A 114 5.51 4.98 -1.64
N GLY A 115 6.04 4.02 -2.38
CA GLY A 115 7.37 3.51 -2.11
C GLY A 115 7.96 2.75 -3.28
N GLU A 116 9.28 2.58 -3.25
CA GLU A 116 10.07 1.84 -4.22
C GLU A 116 10.96 0.83 -3.50
N LYS A 117 11.30 -0.28 -4.17
CA LYS A 117 12.31 -1.20 -3.64
C LYS A 117 13.65 -0.48 -3.53
N ASN A 118 14.22 -0.51 -2.33
CA ASN A 118 15.59 -0.08 -2.13
C ASN A 118 16.52 -1.23 -2.54
N ASN A 119 17.38 -1.00 -3.53
CA ASN A 119 18.38 -1.96 -4.02
C ASN A 119 19.73 -1.87 -3.28
N HIS A 120 19.80 -1.12 -2.17
CA HIS A 120 20.99 -0.99 -1.31
C HIS A 120 20.93 -1.83 -0.01
#